data_AF-A0A7K0K4G4-F1
#
_entry.id   AF-A0A7K0K4G4-F1
#
_cell.length_a   1.000
_cell.length_b   1.000
_cell.length_c   1.000
_cell.angle_alpha   90.00
_cell.angle_beta   90.00
_cell.angle_gamma   90.00
#
_symmetry.space_group_name_H-M   'P 1'
#
loop_
_entity.id
_entity.type
_entity.pdbx_description
1 polymer ?
#
loop_
_entity_poly.entity_id
_entity_poly.type
_entity_poly.pdbx_seq_one_letter_code
_entity_poly.pdbx_strand_id
1 'polypeptide(L)' 'MGEDSIQLFDNQRIRTAWDETREEWLFSVVDVVGALAEADNPRRYWSDLKRKI' A
#
# COMPACT_ATOMS: atom_id res chain seq x y z
N MET A 1 4.27 -0.75 -24.33
CA MET A 1 4.08 0.34 -23.36
C MET A 1 3.50 -0.27 -22.10
N GLY A 2 4.27 -0.22 -21.01
CA GLY A 2 3.85 -0.48 -19.63
C GLY A 2 3.31 -1.87 -19.31
N GLU A 3 4.19 -2.84 -19.05
CA GLU A 3 3.81 -3.92 -18.14
C GLU A 3 3.68 -3.28 -16.75
N ASP A 4 2.46 -2.86 -16.40
CA ASP A 4 2.06 -2.53 -15.03
C ASP A 4 2.20 -3.83 -14.23
N SER A 5 3.42 -4.12 -13.78
CA SER A 5 3.73 -5.30 -12.99
C SER A 5 2.84 -5.27 -11.77
N ILE A 6 1.79 -6.08 -11.75
CA ILE A 6 0.85 -6.12 -10.65
C ILE A 6 1.61 -6.71 -9.47
N GLN A 7 2.03 -5.84 -8.56
CA GLN A 7 2.69 -6.26 -7.33
C GLN A 7 1.62 -6.82 -6.38
N LEU A 8 1.57 -8.15 -6.31
CA LEU A 8 0.69 -8.90 -5.43
C LEU A 8 1.44 -9.17 -4.12
N PHE A 9 0.79 -8.89 -2.99
CA PHE A 9 1.23 -9.34 -1.68
C PHE A 9 0.07 -10.07 -1.02
N ASP A 10 0.30 -11.32 -0.60
CA ASP A 10 -0.73 -12.21 -0.04
C ASP A 10 -2.03 -12.27 -0.84
N ASN A 11 -1.89 -12.42 -2.17
CA ASN A 11 -3.01 -12.42 -3.12
C ASN A 11 -3.84 -11.12 -3.17
N GLN A 12 -3.38 -10.06 -2.49
CA GLN A 12 -3.95 -8.71 -2.53
C GLN A 12 -3.11 -7.80 -3.41
N ARG A 13 -3.78 -6.94 -4.20
CA ARG A 13 -3.11 -5.97 -5.08
C ARG A 13 -2.65 -4.77 -4.26
N ILE A 14 -1.35 -4.48 -4.29
CA ILE A 14 -0.78 -3.28 -3.68
C ILE A 14 -0.60 -2.20 -4.76
N ARG A 15 -1.13 -1.00 -4.53
CA ARG A 15 -0.88 0.13 -5.43
C ARG A 15 0.56 0.61 -5.25
N THR A 16 1.29 0.62 -6.37
CA THR A 16 2.68 1.03 -6.46
C THR A 16 2.86 2.09 -7.53
N ALA A 17 3.75 3.05 -7.30
CA ALA A 17 4.15 4.04 -8.29
C ALA A 17 5.67 4.21 -8.24
N TRP A 18 6.30 4.37 -9.40
CA TRP A 18 7.70 4.74 -9.50
C TRP A 18 7.82 6.26 -9.47
N ASP A 19 8.64 6.79 -8.55
CA ASP A 19 9.01 8.21 -8.51
C ASP A 19 10.37 8.40 -9.20
N GLU A 20 10.36 8.93 -10.42
CA GLU A 20 11.58 9.17 -11.21
C GLU A 20 12.50 10.24 -10.61
N THR A 21 11.97 11.17 -9.80
CA THR A 21 12.76 12.26 -9.23
C THR A 21 13.60 11.77 -8.06
N ARG A 22 13.04 10.83 -7.30
CA ARG A 22 13.64 10.29 -6.07
C ARG A 22 14.25 8.92 -6.28
N GLU A 23 14.09 8.35 -7.47
CA GLU A 23 14.51 6.99 -7.84
C GLU A 23 14.01 5.95 -6.83
N GLU A 24 12.76 6.12 -6.36
CA GLU A 24 12.17 5.29 -5.31
C GLU A 24 10.78 4.77 -5.69
N TRP A 25 10.41 3.64 -5.09
CA TRP A 25 9.06 3.09 -5.20
C TRP A 25 8.16 3.63 -4.09
N LEU A 26 7.01 4.18 -4.47
CA LEU A 26 5.95 4.60 -3.57
C LEU A 26 4.89 3.51 -3.47
N PHE A 27 4.50 3.19 -2.25
CA PHE A 27 3.48 2.18 -1.95
C PHE A 27 2.29 2.81 -1.24
N SER A 28 1.08 2.34 -1.53
CA SER A 28 -0.10 2.71 -0.77
C SER A 28 -0.05 2.11 0.63
N VAL A 29 0.18 2.96 1.64
CA VAL A 29 0.17 2.56 3.06
C VAL A 29 -1.14 1.88 3.45
N VAL A 30 -2.28 2.32 2.89
CA VAL A 30 -3.59 1.71 3.20
C VAL A 30 -3.66 0.27 2.70
N ASP A 31 -3.08 -0.01 1.52
CA ASP A 31 -3.13 -1.37 0.95
C ASP A 31 -2.18 -2.29 1.72
N VAL A 32 -0.99 -1.79 2.08
CA VAL A 32 -0.02 -2.53 2.90
C VAL A 32 -0.59 -2.88 4.27
N VAL A 33 -1.22 -1.91 4.95
CA VAL A 33 -1.86 -2.16 6.24
C VAL A 33 -3.03 -3.14 6.10
N GLY A 34 -3.83 -3.04 5.03
CA GLY A 34 -4.92 -3.99 4.78
C GLY A 34 -4.43 -5.41 4.57
N ALA A 35 -3.36 -5.60 3.81
CA ALA A 35 -2.80 -6.91 3.56
C ALA A 35 -2.10 -7.51 4.78
N LEU A 36 -1.44 -6.70 5.62
CA LEU A 36 -0.73 -7.19 6.80
C LEU A 36 -1.63 -7.39 8.03
N ALA A 37 -2.63 -6.54 8.21
CA ALA A 37 -3.49 -6.57 9.40
C ALA A 37 -4.81 -7.31 9.16
N GLU A 38 -5.04 -7.82 7.95
CA GLU A 38 -6.29 -8.47 7.52
C GLU A 38 -7.53 -7.65 7.91
N ALA A 39 -7.40 -6.31 7.88
CA ALA A 39 -8.40 -5.41 8.43
C ALA A 39 -9.56 -5.26 7.45
N ASP A 40 -10.80 -5.50 7.91
CA ASP A 40 -12.02 -5.24 7.13
C ASP A 40 -12.12 -3.78 6.64
N ASN A 41 -11.55 -2.85 7.40
CA ASN A 41 -11.48 -1.43 7.03
C ASN A 41 -10.09 -0.84 7.27
N PRO A 42 -9.15 -1.02 6.33
CA PRO A 42 -7.76 -0.62 6.50
C PRO A 42 -7.58 0.90 6.58
N ARG A 43 -8.48 1.69 5.97
CA ARG A 43 -8.48 3.16 6.07
C ARG A 43 -8.74 3.62 7.49
N ARG A 44 -9.72 3.01 8.16
CA ARG A 44 -10.03 3.31 9.56
C ARG A 44 -8.88 2.87 10.46
N TYR A 45 -8.38 1.66 10.27
CA TYR A 45 -7.22 1.15 11.00
C TYR A 45 -6.02 2.10 10.90
N TRP A 46 -5.68 2.56 9.68
CA TRP A 46 -4.61 3.53 9.47
C TRP A 46 -4.85 4.86 10.19
N SER A 47 -6.10 5.33 10.22
CA SER A 47 -6.46 6.56 10.91
C SER A 47 -6.30 6.44 12.43
N ASP A 48 -6.65 5.29 13.00
CA ASP A 48 -6.46 5.00 14.42
C ASP A 48 -5.00 4.78 14.78
N LEU A 49 -4.20 4.16 13.89
CA LEU A 49 -2.76 4.00 14.08
C LEU A 49 -2.05 5.37 14.12
N LYS A 50 -2.36 6.26 13.17
CA LYS A 50 -1.81 7.62 13.15
C LYS A 50 -2.13 8.45 14.39
N ARG A 51 -3.25 8.19 15.06
CA ARG A 51 -3.62 8.89 16.31
C ARG A 51 -2.80 8.45 17.52
N LYS A 52 -2.12 7.30 17.43
CA LYS A 52 -1.33 6.71 18.52
C LYS A 52 0.17 6.99 18.39
N ILE A 53 0.60 7.62 17.30
CA ILE A 53 1.97 8.05 17.01
C ILE A 53 2.04 9.55 17.29
#